data_AF-W1NGZ3-F1
#
_entry.id   AF-W1NGZ3-F1
#
_cell.length_a   1.000
_cell.length_b   1.000
_cell.length_c   1.000
_cell.angle_alpha   90.00
_cell.angle_beta   90.00
_cell.angle_gamma   90.00
#
_symmetry.space_group_name_H-M   'P 1'
#
loop_
_entity.id
_entity.type
_entity.pdbx_description
1 polymer ?
#
loop_
_entity_poly.entity_id
_entity_poly.type
_entity_poly.pdbx_seq_one_letter_code
_entity_poly.pdbx_strand_id
1 'polypeptide(L)'
;MRRQESSSRRNETHVRSSGQCTRRKCVRYAECQKNHAANIGGYALDGCREFMASGEEGTSEALKCAACGCHRNFHKREEEGVGICECPPSSTTR
;
A
#
# COMPACT_ATOMS: atom_id res chain seq x y z
N MET A 1 11.54 54.90 -16.01
CA MET A 1 12.43 53.81 -15.57
C MET A 1 11.70 52.94 -14.53
N ARG A 2 10.89 51.95 -14.94
CA ARG A 2 10.33 50.95 -14.02
C ARG A 2 11.17 49.69 -14.16
N ARG A 3 11.96 49.35 -13.15
CA ARG A 3 12.66 48.05 -13.08
C ARG A 3 11.65 46.97 -12.69
N GLN A 4 11.57 45.94 -13.53
CA GLN A 4 11.01 44.64 -13.18
C GLN A 4 12.08 43.88 -12.40
N GLU A 5 11.77 43.35 -11.22
CA GLU A 5 12.59 42.31 -10.58
C GLU A 5 11.67 41.22 -10.00
N SER A 6 11.52 40.17 -10.81
CA SER A 6 11.78 38.77 -10.47
C SER A 6 10.98 38.13 -9.32
N SER A 7 9.96 37.37 -9.72
CA SER A 7 9.20 36.38 -8.96
C SER A 7 10.11 35.40 -8.21
N SER A 8 10.38 35.69 -6.93
CA SER A 8 11.08 34.78 -6.04
C SER A 8 10.12 33.68 -5.58
N ARG A 9 10.18 32.53 -6.27
CA ARG A 9 9.52 31.28 -5.87
C ARG A 9 10.02 30.91 -4.48
N ARG A 10 9.16 31.02 -3.47
CA ARG A 10 9.43 30.46 -2.14
C ARG A 10 9.30 28.95 -2.26
N ASN A 11 10.38 28.25 -1.92
CA ASN A 11 10.44 26.81 -1.86
C ASN A 11 9.67 26.39 -0.60
N GLU A 12 8.39 26.03 -0.77
CA GLU A 12 7.58 25.45 0.30
C GLU A 12 8.16 24.10 0.70
N THR A 13 8.95 24.11 1.76
CA THR A 13 9.28 22.91 2.52
C THR A 13 7.99 22.37 3.11
N HIS A 14 7.48 21.29 2.51
CA HIS A 14 6.30 20.58 2.96
C HIS A 14 6.61 19.92 4.32
N VAL A 15 6.45 20.69 5.40
CA VAL A 15 6.41 20.19 6.77
C VAL A 15 5.23 19.23 6.84
N ARG A 16 5.49 17.92 6.77
CA ARG A 16 4.46 16.87 6.85
C ARG A 16 3.98 16.81 8.30
N SER A 17 3.06 17.71 8.60
CA SER A 17 2.35 17.79 9.86
C SER A 17 1.55 16.51 10.10
N SER A 18 1.84 15.86 11.22
CA SER A 18 1.09 14.76 11.79
C SER A 18 -0.38 15.16 11.94
N GLY A 19 -1.30 14.46 11.26
CA GLY A 19 -2.74 14.69 11.44
C GLY A 19 -3.61 14.68 10.18
N GLN A 20 -3.08 14.39 8.99
CA GLN A 20 -3.95 14.24 7.82
C GLN A 20 -4.40 12.79 7.67
N CYS A 21 -5.57 12.49 8.24
CA CYS A 21 -6.46 11.40 7.81
C CYS A 21 -6.86 11.67 6.36
N THR A 22 -5.91 11.49 5.44
CA THR A 22 -6.25 11.32 4.04
C THR A 22 -7.13 10.09 4.01
N ARG A 23 -8.30 10.20 3.42
CA ARG A 23 -9.25 9.13 3.07
C ARG A 23 -8.56 8.16 2.11
N ARG A 24 -7.43 7.57 2.54
CA ARG A 24 -6.64 6.61 1.79
C ARG A 24 -7.63 5.48 1.58
N LYS A 25 -8.02 5.29 0.32
CA LYS A 25 -8.66 4.04 -0.06
C LYS A 25 -7.73 2.96 0.50
N CYS A 26 -8.17 2.27 1.55
CA CYS A 26 -7.38 1.21 2.16
C CYS A 26 -7.46 0.07 1.15
N VAL A 27 -6.48 0.05 0.23
CA VAL A 27 -6.39 -1.02 -0.77
C VAL A 27 -5.96 -2.26 -0.03
N ARG A 28 -6.88 -3.21 0.11
CA ARG A 28 -6.59 -4.53 0.63
C ARG A 28 -6.39 -5.47 -0.55
N TYR A 29 -5.47 -6.42 -0.40
CA TYR A 29 -5.26 -7.48 -1.37
C TYR A 29 -5.79 -8.76 -0.74
N ALA A 30 -6.78 -9.39 -1.36
CA ALA A 30 -7.47 -10.56 -0.80
C ALA A 30 -6.91 -11.85 -1.40
N GLU A 31 -7.70 -12.54 -2.22
CA GLU A 31 -7.38 -13.87 -2.73
C GLU A 31 -6.33 -13.87 -3.85
N CYS A 32 -5.44 -14.87 -3.85
CA CYS A 32 -4.49 -15.07 -4.94
C CYS A 32 -5.19 -15.71 -6.14
N GLN A 33 -5.08 -15.08 -7.31
CA GLN A 33 -5.67 -15.54 -8.57
C GLN A 33 -4.64 -16.15 -9.53
N LYS A 34 -3.40 -16.38 -9.09
CA LYS A 34 -2.38 -17.04 -9.90
C LYS A 34 -2.67 -18.54 -9.98
N ASN A 35 -2.68 -19.11 -11.18
CA ASN A 35 -2.66 -20.55 -11.36
C ASN A 35 -1.23 -21.09 -11.12
N HIS A 36 -1.05 -21.86 -10.04
CA HIS A 36 0.23 -22.47 -9.67
C HIS A 36 0.48 -23.78 -10.44
N ALA A 37 -0.57 -24.47 -10.88
CA ALA A 37 -0.46 -25.72 -11.64
C ALA A 37 -0.39 -25.52 -13.16
N ALA A 38 -0.41 -24.27 -13.65
CA ALA A 38 -0.41 -23.96 -15.09
C ALA A 38 0.72 -24.66 -15.85
N ASN A 39 1.92 -24.72 -15.25
CA ASN A 39 3.09 -25.34 -15.89
C ASN A 39 2.98 -26.87 -16.01
N ILE A 40 2.12 -27.51 -15.22
CA ILE A 40 1.89 -28.97 -15.21
C ILE A 40 0.63 -29.30 -16.06
N GLY A 41 0.00 -28.30 -16.66
CA GLY A 41 -1.26 -28.47 -17.40
C GLY A 41 -2.50 -28.57 -16.50
N GLY A 42 -2.38 -28.20 -15.22
CA GLY A 42 -3.47 -28.21 -14.26
C GLY A 42 -4.02 -26.80 -13.95
N TYR A 43 -5.06 -26.78 -13.13
CA TYR A 43 -5.62 -25.54 -12.56
C TYR A 43 -5.70 -25.66 -11.04
N ALA A 44 -4.81 -24.96 -10.34
CA ALA A 44 -4.81 -24.89 -8.88
C ALA A 44 -4.41 -23.48 -8.44
N LEU A 45 -5.28 -22.84 -7.66
CA LEU A 45 -5.00 -21.57 -7.00
C LEU A 45 -4.49 -21.86 -5.59
N ASP A 46 -3.53 -21.08 -5.10
CA ASP A 46 -2.88 -21.29 -3.79
C ASP A 46 -3.79 -21.00 -2.57
N GLY A 47 -5.05 -20.61 -2.80
CA GLY A 47 -6.07 -20.50 -1.75
C GLY A 47 -5.78 -19.43 -0.68
N CYS A 48 -4.86 -18.49 -0.92
CA CYS A 48 -4.67 -17.35 -0.03
C CYS A 48 -5.99 -16.60 0.14
N ARG A 49 -6.41 -16.34 1.38
CA ARG A 49 -7.63 -15.57 1.67
C ARG A 49 -7.35 -14.08 1.89
N GLU A 50 -6.16 -13.78 2.38
CA GLU A 50 -5.69 -12.43 2.64
C GLU A 50 -4.22 -12.32 2.25
N PHE A 51 -3.83 -11.18 1.66
CA PHE A 51 -2.43 -10.90 1.39
C PHE A 51 -1.70 -10.51 2.68
N MET A 52 -0.68 -11.29 3.04
CA MET A 52 0.28 -10.94 4.07
C MET A 52 1.62 -10.66 3.40
N ALA A 53 2.18 -9.48 3.64
CA ALA A 53 3.51 -9.11 3.17
C ALA A 53 4.58 -10.00 3.83
N SER A 54 5.54 -10.50 3.05
CA SER A 54 6.61 -11.37 3.56
C SER A 54 7.77 -10.61 4.23
N GLY A 55 7.81 -9.28 4.12
CA GLY A 55 8.90 -8.46 4.65
C GLY A 55 8.45 -7.05 5.04
N GLU A 56 9.42 -6.22 5.45
CA GLU A 56 9.18 -4.88 5.98
C GLU A 56 8.68 -3.89 4.93
N GLU A 57 7.79 -2.99 5.33
CA GLU A 57 7.21 -1.96 4.47
C GLU A 57 8.30 -1.14 3.76
N GLY A 58 8.23 -1.07 2.43
CA GLY A 58 9.24 -0.39 1.59
C GLY A 58 10.31 -1.29 1.00
N THR A 59 10.36 -2.57 1.38
CA THR A 59 11.24 -3.58 0.74
C THR A 59 10.55 -4.29 -0.43
N SER A 60 11.32 -4.95 -1.29
CA SER A 60 10.77 -5.81 -2.34
C SER A 60 9.97 -6.99 -1.79
N GLU A 61 10.34 -7.48 -0.61
CA GLU A 61 9.69 -8.61 0.05
C GLU A 61 8.30 -8.24 0.58
N ALA A 62 8.04 -6.97 0.90
CA ALA A 62 6.70 -6.50 1.23
C ALA A 62 5.71 -6.56 0.05
N LEU A 63 6.22 -6.70 -1.18
CA LEU A 63 5.37 -6.85 -2.37
C LEU A 63 4.97 -8.30 -2.64
N LYS A 64 5.54 -9.25 -1.90
CA LYS A 64 5.29 -10.70 -2.06
C LYS A 64 4.45 -11.22 -0.90
N CYS A 65 3.58 -12.16 -1.23
CA CYS A 65 2.75 -12.85 -0.26
C CYS A 65 3.59 -13.88 0.51
N ALA A 66 3.55 -13.83 1.84
CA ALA A 66 4.23 -14.79 2.71
C ALA A 66 3.70 -16.22 2.56
N ALA A 67 2.44 -16.40 2.16
CA ALA A 67 1.81 -17.72 2.01
C ALA A 67 2.14 -18.39 0.67
N CYS A 68 1.91 -17.68 -0.45
CA CYS A 68 2.06 -18.25 -1.80
C CYS A 68 3.30 -17.76 -2.57
N GLY A 69 4.07 -16.82 -2.02
CA GLY A 69 5.21 -16.18 -2.69
C GLY A 69 4.85 -15.28 -3.87
N CYS A 70 3.56 -15.14 -4.21
CA CYS A 70 3.13 -14.35 -5.36
C CYS A 70 3.23 -12.86 -5.08
N HIS A 71 3.48 -12.09 -6.12
CA HIS A 71 3.39 -10.63 -6.04
C HIS A 71 1.95 -10.20 -5.73
N ARG A 72 1.77 -9.14 -4.93
CA ARG A 72 0.46 -8.57 -4.58
C ARG A 72 -0.46 -8.26 -5.75
N ASN A 73 0.08 -8.06 -6.96
CA ASN A 73 -0.70 -7.85 -8.19
C ASN A 73 -1.48 -9.10 -8.64
N PHE A 74 -1.03 -10.30 -8.24
CA PHE A 74 -1.79 -11.53 -8.47
C PHE A 74 -2.89 -11.73 -7.45
N HIS A 75 -2.93 -10.92 -6.39
CA HIS A 75 -4.03 -10.93 -5.44
C HIS A 75 -5.10 -9.94 -5.88
N LYS A 76 -6.36 -10.33 -5.69
CA LYS A 76 -7.52 -9.49 -6.00
C LYS A 76 -7.43 -8.20 -5.19
N ARG A 77 -7.44 -7.06 -5.89
CA ARG A 77 -7.46 -5.73 -5.27
C ARG A 77 -8.89 -5.42 -4.81
N GLU A 78 -9.08 -5.34 -3.50
CA GLU A 78 -10.31 -4.87 -2.88
C GLU A 78 -10.12 -3.38 -2.55
N GLU A 79 -10.84 -2.51 -3.26
CA GLU A 79 -10.98 -1.12 -2.85
C GLU A 79 -12.09 -1.04 -1.80
N GLU A 80 -11.77 -1.35 -0.55
CA GLU A 80 -12.74 -1.16 0.53
C GLU A 80 -13.01 0.34 0.69
N GLY A 81 -14.22 0.75 0.30
CA GLY A 81 -14.64 2.14 0.37
C GLY A 81 -14.56 2.65 1.81
N VAL A 82 -13.64 3.61 2.04
CA VAL A 82 -13.51 4.35 3.31
C VAL A 82 -13.43 3.42 4.53
N GLY A 83 -12.47 2.49 4.52
CA GLY A 83 -12.00 1.87 5.75
C GLY A 83 -11.23 2.91 6.57
N ILE A 84 -11.76 3.31 7.72
CA ILE A 84 -11.01 4.06 8.73
C ILE A 84 -9.87 3.14 9.15
N CYS A 85 -8.63 3.48 8.79
CA CYS A 85 -7.49 2.91 9.47
C CYS A 85 -7.56 3.43 10.91
N GLU A 86 -8.19 2.65 11.78
CA GLU A 86 -8.07 2.83 13.22
C GLU A 86 -6.61 2.59 13.56
N CYS A 87 -5.79 3.64 13.42
CA CYS A 87 -4.55 3.71 14.16
C CYS A 87 -4.97 3.68 15.63
N PRO A 88 -4.63 2.64 16.42
CA PRO A 88 -4.66 2.83 17.85
C PRO A 88 -3.79 4.08 18.10
N PRO A 89 -4.29 5.12 18.78
CA PRO A 89 -3.45 6.23 19.14
C PRO A 89 -2.29 5.63 19.93
N SER A 90 -1.09 5.80 19.38
CA SER A 90 0.16 5.39 20.01
C SER A 90 0.08 5.75 21.49
N SER A 91 0.16 4.72 22.33
CA SER A 91 0.02 4.79 23.78
C SER A 91 0.78 5.98 24.35
N THR A 92 0.09 7.07 24.67
CA THR A 92 0.67 8.13 25.50
C THR A 92 0.80 7.55 26.91
N THR A 93 2.03 7.16 27.23
CA THR A 93 2.48 6.77 28.58
C THR A 93 2.20 7.92 29.55
N ARG A 94 1.67 7.59 30.74
CA ARG A 94 1.43 8.54 31.86
C ARG A 94 2.72 9.09 32.44
#